data_AF-A0A6D2K8I9-F1
#
_entry.id   AF-A0A6D2K8I9-F1
#
_cell.length_a   1.000
_cell.length_b   1.000
_cell.length_c   1.000
_cell.angle_alpha   90.00
_cell.angle_beta   90.00
_cell.angle_gamma   90.00
#
_symmetry.space_group_name_H-M   'P 1'
#
loop_
_entity.id
_entity.type
_entity.pdbx_description
1 polymer ?
#
loop_
_entity_poly.entity_id
_entity_poly.type
_entity_poly.pdbx_seq_one_letter_code
_entity_poly.pdbx_strand_id
1 'polypeptide(L)'
;MNILTTVFLKADNLKIVYPNILLWQKAIHNYKRSPDMGDEIQCCVHITTPPEKIAAMKQRISSYIDSKPEYWYPKADSHEYLIILCSHES
;
A
#
# COMPACT_ATOMS: atom_id res chain seq x y z
N MET A 1 26.48 12.73 2.88
CA MET A 1 26.42 12.66 1.40
C MET A 1 27.85 12.75 0.91
N ASN A 2 28.33 11.82 0.07
CA ASN A 2 29.69 11.90 -0.46
C ASN A 2 29.67 12.47 -1.88
N ILE A 3 30.83 12.95 -2.34
CA ILE A 3 30.97 13.59 -3.64
C ILE A 3 30.63 12.63 -4.80
N LEU A 4 31.06 11.37 -4.71
CA LEU A 4 30.88 10.39 -5.79
C LEU A 4 29.79 9.36 -5.51
N THR A 5 29.38 9.22 -4.24
CA THR A 5 28.47 8.16 -3.80
C THR A 5 27.46 8.65 -2.79
N THR A 6 26.28 8.05 -2.81
CA THR A 6 25.25 8.23 -1.78
C THR A 6 24.99 6.91 -1.09
N VAL A 7 24.90 6.95 0.25
CA VAL A 7 24.55 5.78 1.07
C VAL A 7 23.09 5.89 1.47
N PHE A 8 22.29 4.90 1.08
CA PHE A 8 20.91 4.72 1.52
C PHE A 8 20.85 3.65 2.60
N LEU A 9 19.88 3.77 3.48
CA LEU A 9 19.55 2.76 4.49
C LEU A 9 18.20 2.14 4.13
N LYS A 10 18.16 0.81 4.01
CA LYS A 10 16.90 0.06 3.88
C LYS A 10 16.21 -0.09 5.24
N ALA A 11 14.96 -0.56 5.22
CA ALA A 11 14.16 -0.81 6.42
C ALA A 11 14.80 -1.82 7.39
N ASP A 12 15.63 -2.73 6.89
CA ASP A 12 16.42 -3.72 7.65
C ASP A 12 17.78 -3.18 8.15
N ASN A 13 18.01 -1.87 8.06
CA ASN A 13 19.30 -1.20 8.32
C ASN A 13 20.44 -1.61 7.38
N LEU A 14 20.15 -2.28 6.26
CA LEU A 14 21.17 -2.55 5.26
C LEU A 14 21.62 -1.24 4.60
N LYS A 15 22.93 -1.02 4.56
CA LYS A 15 23.54 0.10 3.85
C LYS A 15 23.72 -0.26 2.38
N ILE A 16 23.15 0.55 1.50
CA ILE A 16 23.31 0.44 0.04
C ILE A 16 24.05 1.67 -0.46
N VAL A 17 25.11 1.47 -1.24
CA VAL A 17 25.91 2.54 -1.81
C VAL A 17 25.64 2.64 -3.30
N TYR A 18 25.15 3.79 -3.75
CA TYR A 18 24.98 4.10 -5.17
C TYR A 18 25.98 5.18 -5.61
N PRO A 19 26.61 5.04 -6.79
CA PRO A 19 27.33 6.15 -7.39
C PRO A 19 26.34 7.24 -7.83
N ASN A 20 26.72 8.50 -7.64
CA ASN A 20 25.83 9.66 -7.89
C ASN A 20 25.37 9.75 -9.35
N ILE A 21 26.15 9.24 -10.31
CA ILE A 21 25.77 9.20 -11.73
C ILE A 21 24.49 8.39 -12.00
N LEU A 22 24.26 7.31 -11.24
CA LEU A 22 23.06 6.47 -11.40
C LEU A 22 21.81 7.13 -10.82
N LEU A 23 21.98 8.00 -9.82
CA LEU A 23 20.88 8.72 -9.18
C LEU A 23 20.26 9.79 -10.09
N TRP A 24 21.04 10.30 -11.05
CA TRP A 24 20.52 11.27 -12.02
C TRP A 24 19.66 10.64 -13.12
N GLN A 25 19.82 9.32 -13.34
CA GLN A 25 19.15 8.60 -14.43
C GLN A 25 17.87 7.88 -13.99
N LYS A 26 17.59 7.81 -12.68
CA LYS A 26 16.45 7.06 -12.13
C LYS A 26 15.55 7.96 -11.30
N ALA A 27 14.26 7.70 -11.34
CA ALA A 27 13.34 8.31 -10.40
C ALA A 27 13.69 7.88 -8.97
N ILE A 28 13.75 8.84 -8.05
CA ILE A 28 14.04 8.60 -6.63
C ILE A 28 12.79 8.96 -5.83
N HIS A 29 12.11 7.94 -5.34
CA HIS A 29 10.95 8.11 -4.46
C HIS A 29 11.41 8.47 -3.05
N ASN A 30 10.72 9.41 -2.41
CA ASN A 30 11.04 9.85 -1.05
C ASN A 30 9.86 9.63 -0.12
N TYR A 31 9.84 8.48 0.54
CA TYR A 31 8.81 8.10 1.50
C TYR A 31 8.60 9.13 2.63
N LYS A 32 9.67 9.83 3.06
CA LYS A 32 9.57 10.82 4.14
C LYS A 32 8.94 12.15 3.71
N ARG A 33 8.82 12.39 2.41
CA ARG A 33 8.22 13.61 1.85
C ARG A 33 6.89 13.35 1.14
N SER A 34 6.41 12.12 1.17
CA SER A 34 5.05 11.81 0.75
C SER A 34 4.05 12.36 1.77
N PRO A 35 2.87 12.85 1.33
CA PRO A 35 1.70 13.02 2.20
C PRO A 35 1.26 11.68 2.83
N ASP A 36 0.14 11.71 3.57
CA ASP A 36 -0.48 10.50 4.13
C ASP A 36 -0.52 9.37 3.08
N MET A 37 0.18 8.27 3.39
CA MET A 37 0.31 7.12 2.50
C MET A 37 -0.68 6.03 2.91
N GLY A 38 -1.34 5.42 1.94
CA GLY A 38 -2.21 4.25 2.13
C GLY A 38 -1.52 2.95 1.72
N ASP A 39 -2.10 1.84 2.16
CA ASP A 39 -1.81 0.50 1.67
C ASP A 39 -3.09 -0.10 1.08
N GLU A 40 -2.96 -1.01 0.11
CA GLU A 40 -4.08 -1.62 -0.60
C GLU A 40 -3.99 -3.14 -0.51
N ILE A 41 -5.09 -3.78 -0.11
CA ILE A 41 -5.22 -5.24 -0.13
C ILE A 41 -6.29 -5.60 -1.15
N GLN A 42 -5.86 -6.24 -2.24
CA GLN A 42 -6.77 -6.72 -3.26
C GLN A 42 -7.33 -8.09 -2.88
N CYS A 43 -8.66 -8.20 -2.79
CA CYS A 43 -9.36 -9.46 -2.56
C CYS A 43 -10.15 -9.88 -3.79
N CYS A 44 -9.98 -11.14 -4.20
CA CYS A 44 -10.81 -11.76 -5.22
C CYS A 44 -12.04 -12.41 -4.58
N VAL A 45 -13.21 -12.20 -5.18
CA VAL A 45 -14.48 -12.82 -4.77
C VAL A 45 -15.04 -13.57 -5.95
N HIS A 46 -15.49 -14.80 -5.73
CA HIS A 46 -16.12 -15.61 -6.77
C HIS A 46 -17.41 -14.95 -7.28
N ILE A 47 -17.65 -14.98 -8.59
CA ILE A 47 -18.79 -14.29 -9.25
C ILE A 47 -20.16 -14.69 -8.70
N THR A 48 -20.30 -15.90 -8.17
CA THR A 48 -21.57 -16.39 -7.59
C THR A 48 -21.78 -15.94 -6.14
N THR A 49 -20.86 -15.16 -5.56
CA THR A 49 -21.01 -14.65 -4.20
C THR A 49 -22.14 -13.63 -4.17
N PRO A 50 -23.17 -13.85 -3.34
CA PRO A 50 -24.28 -12.91 -3.24
C PRO A 50 -23.82 -11.52 -2.78
N PRO A 51 -24.40 -10.44 -3.32
CA PRO A 51 -24.00 -9.07 -2.98
C PRO A 51 -24.17 -8.76 -1.48
N GLU A 52 -25.12 -9.40 -0.80
CA GLU A 52 -25.35 -9.23 0.63
C GLU A 52 -24.14 -9.72 1.45
N LYS A 53 -23.50 -10.82 1.02
CA LYS A 53 -22.30 -11.34 1.68
C LYS A 53 -21.11 -10.40 1.48
N ILE A 54 -21.00 -9.80 0.29
CA ILE A 54 -19.96 -8.81 -0.01
C ILE A 54 -20.17 -7.57 0.85
N ALA A 55 -21.40 -7.06 0.96
CA ALA A 55 -21.73 -5.92 1.81
C ALA A 55 -21.44 -6.21 3.30
N ALA A 56 -21.84 -7.38 3.80
CA ALA A 56 -21.56 -7.80 5.16
C ALA A 56 -20.05 -7.93 5.44
N MET A 57 -19.27 -8.41 4.46
CA MET A 57 -17.82 -8.48 4.56
C MET A 57 -17.19 -7.09 4.64
N LYS A 58 -17.62 -6.16 3.77
CA LYS A 58 -17.17 -4.75 3.82
C LYS A 58 -17.44 -4.13 5.18
N GLN A 59 -18.66 -4.29 5.70
CA GLN A 59 -19.03 -3.76 7.02
C GLN A 59 -18.16 -4.34 8.14
N ARG A 60 -17.91 -5.65 8.13
CA ARG A 60 -17.04 -6.31 9.12
C ARG A 60 -15.61 -5.77 9.10
N ILE A 61 -15.07 -5.52 7.90
CA ILE A 61 -13.72 -4.95 7.74
C ILE A 61 -13.66 -3.54 8.31
N SER A 62 -14.60 -2.67 7.93
CA SER A 62 -14.66 -1.29 8.47
C SER A 62 -14.79 -1.30 10.00
N SER A 63 -15.70 -2.10 10.55
CA SER A 63 -15.85 -2.21 12.01
C SER A 63 -14.59 -2.75 12.70
N TYR A 64 -13.85 -3.66 12.06
CA TYR A 64 -12.57 -4.15 12.61
C TYR A 64 -11.51 -3.04 12.65
N ILE A 65 -11.37 -2.26 11.58
CA ILE A 65 -10.44 -1.13 11.50
C ILE A 65 -10.77 -0.09 12.59
N ASP A 66 -12.04 0.29 12.69
CA ASP A 66 -12.52 1.26 13.70
C ASP A 66 -12.30 0.77 15.14
N SER A 67 -12.40 -0.54 15.38
CA SER A 67 -12.20 -1.14 16.70
C SER A 67 -10.74 -1.20 17.15
N LYS A 68 -9.80 -0.90 16.25
CA LYS A 68 -8.35 -1.08 16.44
C LYS A 68 -7.53 0.18 16.11
N PRO A 69 -7.85 1.34 16.71
CA PRO A 69 -7.18 2.61 16.41
C PRO A 69 -5.68 2.63 16.76
N GLU A 70 -5.20 1.68 17.58
CA GLU A 70 -3.79 1.50 17.89
C GLU A 70 -2.97 0.92 16.72
N TYR A 71 -3.62 0.24 15.78
CA TYR A 71 -2.99 -0.39 14.62
C TYR A 71 -3.24 0.34 13.30
N TRP A 72 -4.33 1.11 13.21
CA TRP A 72 -4.78 1.72 11.96
C TRP A 72 -4.67 3.25 11.97
N TYR A 73 -4.42 3.82 10.80
CA TYR A 73 -4.34 5.28 10.64
C TYR A 73 -5.70 5.92 10.94
N PRO A 74 -5.78 7.04 11.68
CA PRO A 74 -7.06 7.65 12.08
C PRO A 74 -7.97 8.12 10.93
N LYS A 75 -7.44 8.21 9.71
CA LYS A 75 -8.18 8.49 8.47
C LYS A 75 -8.04 7.35 7.45
N ALA A 76 -7.97 6.10 7.91
CA ALA A 76 -7.98 4.95 7.03
C ALA A 76 -9.36 4.85 6.36
N ASP A 77 -9.49 5.41 5.16
CA ASP A 77 -10.71 5.28 4.37
C ASP A 77 -10.79 3.87 3.79
N SER A 78 -11.80 3.10 4.19
CA SER A 78 -12.17 1.82 3.54
C SER A 78 -12.99 2.01 2.26
N HIS A 79 -13.09 3.26 1.78
CA HIS A 79 -13.94 3.64 0.67
C HIS A 79 -13.14 3.57 -0.62
N GLU A 80 -13.47 2.58 -1.45
CA GLU A 80 -12.88 2.31 -2.77
C GLU A 80 -11.42 1.81 -2.59
N TYR A 81 -11.02 0.58 -2.90
CA TYR A 81 -11.18 -0.16 -4.13
C TYR A 81 -11.16 -1.64 -3.74
N LEU A 82 -12.30 -2.30 -3.84
CA LEU A 82 -12.37 -3.75 -3.80
C LEU A 82 -13.33 -4.14 -4.90
N ILE A 83 -12.88 -5.03 -5.78
CA ILE A 83 -13.53 -5.57 -6.98
C ILE A 83 -13.05 -4.88 -8.26
N ILE A 84 -11.89 -5.33 -8.78
CA ILE A 84 -11.74 -5.51 -10.22
C ILE A 84 -11.06 -6.88 -10.44
N LEU A 85 -11.61 -7.62 -11.43
CA LEU A 85 -11.09 -8.82 -12.10
C LEU A 85 -11.47 -10.18 -11.50
N CYS A 86 -12.74 -10.55 -11.67
CA CYS A 86 -13.12 -11.94 -11.95
C CYS A 86 -14.00 -11.99 -13.24
N SER A 87 -13.59 -11.26 -14.28
CA SER A 87 -14.29 -11.18 -15.58
C SER A 87 -13.40 -11.47 -16.78
N HIS A 88 -12.18 -11.98 -16.57
CA HIS A 88 -11.26 -12.35 -17.65
C HIS A 88 -10.96 -13.85 -17.65
N GLU A 89 -12.01 -14.68 -17.57
CA GLU A 89 -11.94 -16.09 -17.96
C GLU A 89 -13.33 -16.49 -18.45
N SER A 90 -13.61 -16.16 -19.72
CA SER A 90 -14.65 -16.75 -20.56
C SER A 90 -14.17 -16.79 -21.99
#